data_AF-A0A9P9IFT8-F1
#
_entry.id   AF-A0A9P9IFT8-F1
#
_cell.length_a   1.000
_cell.length_b   1.000
_cell.length_c   1.000
_cell.angle_alpha   90.00
_cell.angle_beta   90.00
_cell.angle_gamma   90.00
#
_symmetry.space_group_name_H-M   'P 1'
#
loop_
_entity.id
_entity.type
_entity.pdbx_description
1 polymer ?
#
loop_
_entity_poly.entity_id
_entity_poly.type
_entity_poly.pdbx_seq_one_letter_code
_entity_poly.pdbx_strand_id
1 'polypeptide(L)' 'RDRATENFTRAVQRLMRRCDQLSNRYGADFYIVVRQNHQHYDYNSSNDPSFPTPLIEIVWALTHCISC' A
#
# COMPACT_ATOMS: atom_id res chain seq x y z
N ARG A 1 -27.93 -8.26 5.86
CA ARG A 1 -26.95 -7.62 4.95
C ARG A 1 -26.05 -6.75 5.81
N ASP A 2 -24.77 -7.10 5.92
CA ASP A 2 -23.88 -6.61 6.97
C ASP A 2 -23.34 -5.22 6.61
N ARG A 3 -24.02 -4.18 7.13
CA ARG A 3 -23.74 -2.77 6.78
C ARG A 3 -22.29 -2.36 7.12
N ALA A 4 -21.67 -3.02 8.10
CA ALA A 4 -20.30 -2.75 8.50
C ALA A 4 -19.29 -3.09 7.38
N THR A 5 -19.49 -4.23 6.71
CA THR A 5 -18.63 -4.67 5.59
C THR A 5 -18.76 -3.73 4.40
N GLU A 6 -19.98 -3.31 4.05
CA GLU A 6 -20.20 -2.36 2.96
C GLU A 6 -19.57 -0.98 3.24
N ASN A 7 -19.66 -0.51 4.50
CA ASN A 7 -19.00 0.72 4.92
C ASN A 7 -17.48 0.60 4.84
N PHE A 8 -16.91 -0.55 5.21
CA PHE A 8 -15.48 -0.81 5.13
C PHE A 8 -14.98 -0.80 3.69
N THR A 9 -15.63 -1.54 2.79
CA THR A 9 -15.25 -1.56 1.37
C THR A 9 -15.27 -0.15 0.77
N ARG A 10 -16.27 0.67 1.10
CA ARG A 10 -16.33 2.07 0.65
C ARG A 10 -15.20 2.92 1.24
N ALA A 11 -14.81 2.69 2.49
CA ALA A 11 -13.70 3.39 3.11
C ALA A 11 -12.36 3.04 2.42
N VAL A 12 -12.13 1.76 2.13
CA VAL A 12 -10.94 1.30 1.40
C VAL A 12 -10.88 1.91 0.00
N GLN A 13 -11.98 1.94 -0.74
CA GLN A 13 -12.04 2.58 -2.06
C GLN A 13 -11.75 4.09 -2.00
N ARG A 14 -12.26 4.79 -0.98
CA ARG A 14 -11.97 6.22 -0.79
C ARG A 14 -10.49 6.47 -0.45
N LEU A 15 -9.88 5.57 0.32
CA LEU A 15 -8.45 5.62 0.62
C LEU A 15 -7.61 5.48 -0.66
N MET A 16 -7.87 4.45 -1.47
CA MET A 16 -7.16 4.24 -2.75
C MET A 16 -7.28 5.46 -3.66
N ARG A 17 -8.49 6.01 -3.82
CA ARG A 17 -8.72 7.22 -4.63
C ARG A 17 -7.95 8.43 -4.08
N ARG A 18 -7.76 8.53 -2.77
CA ARG A 18 -6.95 9.60 -2.17
C ARG A 18 -5.47 9.41 -2.50
N CYS A 19 -4.98 8.19 -2.50
CA CYS A 19 -3.62 7.88 -2.93
C CYS A 19 -3.40 8.20 -4.40
N ASP A 20 -4.35 7.88 -5.29
CA ASP A 20 -4.30 8.31 -6.70
C ASP A 20 -4.16 9.84 -6.82
N GLN A 21 -4.95 10.59 -6.05
CA GLN A 21 -4.88 12.05 -6.06
C GLN A 21 -3.52 12.57 -5.60
N LEU A 22 -2.95 11.97 -4.56
CA LEU A 22 -1.64 12.36 -4.05
C LEU A 22 -0.52 11.98 -5.03
N SER A 23 -0.61 10.80 -5.64
CA SER A 23 0.33 10.35 -6.67
C SER A 23 0.34 11.30 -7.86
N ASN A 24 -0.83 11.59 -8.42
CA ASN A 24 -0.96 12.53 -9.54
C ASN A 24 -0.51 13.96 -9.19
N ARG A 25 -0.76 14.41 -7.95
CA ARG A 25 -0.46 15.80 -7.54
C ARG A 25 1.01 16.03 -7.21
N TYR A 26 1.68 15.03 -6.64
CA TYR A 26 3.01 15.18 -6.07
C TYR A 26 4.06 14.25 -6.69
N GLY A 27 3.67 13.39 -7.64
CA GLY A 27 4.57 12.40 -8.24
C GLY A 27 5.06 11.35 -7.24
N ALA A 28 4.30 11.11 -6.17
CA ALA A 28 4.66 10.14 -5.13
C ALA A 28 4.07 8.76 -5.46
N ASP A 29 4.81 7.71 -5.14
CA ASP A 29 4.36 6.33 -5.27
C ASP A 29 3.76 5.81 -3.97
N PHE A 30 2.63 5.11 -4.09
CA PHE A 30 1.86 4.55 -2.99
C PHE A 30 1.60 3.07 -3.25
N TYR A 31 1.89 2.25 -2.24
CA TYR A 31 1.51 0.84 -2.22
C TYR A 31 0.71 0.58 -0.95
N ILE A 32 -0.50 0.03 -1.10
CA ILE A 32 -1.41 -0.23 0.02
C ILE A 32 -1.94 -1.66 -0.07
N VAL A 33 -1.76 -2.39 1.03
CA VAL A 33 -2.40 -3.70 1.23
C VAL A 33 -3.35 -3.60 2.43
N VAL A 34 -4.61 -3.97 2.21
CA VAL A 34 -5.61 -4.05 3.28
C VAL A 34 -6.18 -5.46 3.35
N ARG A 35 -6.22 -6.03 4.56
CA ARG A 35 -6.83 -7.34 4.82
C ARG A 35 -7.94 -7.23 5.87
N GLN A 36 -9.12 -7.73 5.56
CA GLN A 36 -10.24 -7.84 6.50
C GLN A 36 -10.98 -9.15 6.25
N ASN A 37 -11.13 -10.01 7.26
CA ASN A 37 -11.96 -11.22 7.19
C ASN A 37 -11.74 -12.04 5.90
N HIS A 38 -10.49 -12.34 5.56
CA HIS A 38 -10.07 -13.06 4.35
C HIS A 38 -10.24 -12.30 3.02
N GLN A 39 -10.78 -11.08 3.02
CA GLN A 39 -10.73 -10.20 1.86
C GLN A 39 -9.40 -9.46 1.82
N HIS A 40 -8.81 -9.40 0.63
CA HIS A 40 -7.56 -8.71 0.35
C HIS A 40 -7.83 -7.61 -0.68
N TYR A 41 -7.31 -6.43 -0.40
CA TYR A 41 -7.35 -5.27 -1.28
C TYR A 41 -5.91 -4.84 -1.52
N ASP A 42 -5.49 -4.80 -2.78
CA ASP A 42 -4.16 -4.37 -3.20
C ASP A 42 -4.31 -3.15 -4.11
N TYR A 43 -3.47 -2.16 -3.90
CA TYR A 43 -3.37 -0.96 -4.71
C TYR A 43 -1.90 -0.58 -4.84
N ASN A 44 -1.46 -0.41 -6.09
CA ASN A 44 -0.16 0.12 -6.43
C ASN A 44 -0.34 1.29 -7.41
N SER A 45 0.12 2.48 -7.03
CA SER A 45 0.14 3.63 -7.94
C SER A 45 1.35 3.65 -8.87
N SER A 46 2.39 2.87 -8.54
CA SER A 46 3.65 2.87 -9.27
C SER A 46 3.57 1.93 -10.46
N ASN A 47 4.25 2.32 -11.54
CA ASN A 47 4.56 1.43 -12.65
C ASN A 47 5.93 0.75 -12.46
N ASP A 48 6.63 1.04 -11.36
CA ASP A 48 7.92 0.46 -11.03
C ASP A 48 7.72 -0.93 -10.41
N PRO A 49 8.21 -2.02 -11.05
CA PRO A 49 8.11 -3.36 -10.50
C PRO A 49 8.96 -3.58 -9.24
N SER A 50 9.91 -2.68 -8.93
CA SER A 50 10.71 -2.72 -7.71
C SER A 50 10.03 -2.06 -6.51
N PHE A 51 8.88 -1.42 -6.72
CA PHE A 51 8.09 -0.77 -5.68
C PHE A 51 6.82 -1.58 -5.32
N PRO A 52 6.57 -1.86 -4.03
CA PRO A 52 7.40 -1.49 -2.88
C PRO A 52 8.65 -2.38 -2.81
N THR A 53 9.74 -1.81 -2.28
CA THR A 53 10.91 -2.62 -1.94
C THR A 53 10.48 -3.72 -0.98
N PRO A 54 10.72 -5.01 -1.29
CA PRO A 54 10.27 -6.09 -0.44
C PRO A 54 10.94 -5.98 0.94
N LEU A 55 10.19 -6.30 1.99
CA LEU A 55 10.65 -6.15 3.38
C LEU A 55 12.00 -6.82 3.64
N ILE A 56 12.28 -7.92 2.95
CA ILE A 56 13.55 -8.62 3.05
C ILE A 56 14.73 -7.72 2.67
N GLU A 57 14.63 -6.98 1.56
CA GLU A 57 15.69 -6.06 1.10
C GLU A 57 15.87 -4.89 2.06
N ILE A 58 14.78 -4.39 2.65
CA ILE A 58 14.83 -3.35 3.69
C ILE A 58 15.59 -3.86 4.92
N VAL A 59 15.30 -5.08 5.37
CA VAL A 59 15.98 -5.70 6.52
C VAL A 59 17.46 -5.94 6.23
N TRP A 60 17.82 -6.40 5.02
CA TRP A 60 19.21 -6.59 4.60
C TRP A 60 20.01 -5.29 4.58
N ALA A 61 19.42 -4.18 4.11
CA ALA A 61 20.05 -2.86 4.11
C ALA A 61 20.33 -2.37 5.55
N LEU A 62 19.40 -2.61 6.47
CA LEU A 62 19.56 -2.20 7.86
C LEU A 62 20.61 -3.03 8.62
N THR A 63 20.72 -4.33 8.35
CA THR A 63 21.70 -5.18 9.02
C THR A 63 23.13 -4.98 8.51
N HIS A 64 23.32 -4.68 7.22
CA HIS A 64 24.64 -4.41 6.66
C HIS A 64 25.20 -3.03 7.04
N CYS A 65 24.35 -2.03 7.30
CA CYS A 65 24.79 -0.70 7.74
C CYS A 65 25.23 -0.63 9.21
N ILE A 66 24.94 -1.65 10.05
CA ILE A 66 25.37 -1.69 11.47
C ILE A 66 26.80 -2.27 11.61
N SER A 67 27.39 -2.74 10.50
CA SER A 67 28.73 -3.37 10.49
C SER A 67 29.86 -2.47 9.94
N CYS A 68 29.61 -1.17 9.74
CA CYS A 68 30.59 -0.19 9.24
C CYS A 68 31.01 0.80 10.32
#